data_AF-F3GQ99-F1
#
_entry.id   AF-F3GQ99-F1
#
_cell.length_a   1.000
_cell.length_b   1.000
_cell.length_c   1.000
_cell.angle_alpha   90.00
_cell.angle_beta   90.00
_cell.angle_gamma   90.00
#
_symmetry.space_group_name_H-M   'P 1'
#
loop_
_entity.id
_entity.type
_entity.pdbx_description
1 polymer ?
#
loop_
_entity_poly.entity_id
_entity_poly.type
_entity_poly.pdbx_seq_one_letter_code
_entity_poly.pdbx_strand_id
1 'polypeptide(L)' 'SGGNQQKVVLAKCLSTEPVCLLCDEPTRGIDEGAKQEIYHLLDQFVRAGGAAL' A
#
# COMPACT_ATOMS: atom_id res chain seq x y z
N SER A 1 1.24 -2.42 -15.35
CA SER A 1 1.95 -3.46 -14.58
C SER A 1 1.16 -3.79 -13.33
N GLY A 2 1.39 -4.96 -12.71
CA GLY A 2 0.76 -5.31 -11.42
C GLY A 2 1.04 -4.28 -10.33
N GLY A 3 2.26 -3.71 -10.28
CA GLY A 3 2.64 -2.67 -9.31
C GLY A 3 1.77 -1.41 -9.41
N ASN A 4 1.47 -0.96 -10.63
CA ASN A 4 0.57 0.18 -10.81
C ASN A 4 -0.87 -0.14 -10.40
N GLN A 5 -1.34 -1.39 -10.60
CA GLN A 5 -2.68 -1.78 -10.16
C GLN A 5 -2.78 -1.80 -8.63
N GLN A 6 -1.77 -2.32 -7.93
CA GLN A 6 -1.71 -2.28 -6.46
C GLN A 6 -1.66 -0.84 -5.93
N LYS A 7 -0.87 0.05 -6.54
CA LYS A 7 -0.83 1.48 -6.17
C LYS A 7 -2.20 2.16 -6.32
N VAL A 8 -2.95 1.86 -7.38
CA VAL A 8 -4.30 2.40 -7.58
C VAL A 8 -5.27 1.92 -6.50
N VAL A 9 -5.22 0.64 -6.15
CA VAL A 9 -6.05 0.09 -5.06
C VAL A 9 -5.69 0.73 -3.72
N LEU A 10 -4.40 0.82 -3.40
CA LEU A 10 -3.92 1.44 -2.17
C LEU A 10 -4.32 2.92 -2.10
N ALA A 11 -4.15 3.68 -3.18
CA ALA A 11 -4.57 5.08 -3.25
C ALA A 11 -6.08 5.25 -3.04
N LYS A 12 -6.89 4.35 -3.60
CA LYS A 12 -8.35 4.32 -3.39
C LYS A 12 -8.68 4.06 -1.91
N CYS A 13 -7.99 3.13 -1.26
CA CYS A 13 -8.18 2.88 0.17
C CYS A 13 -7.76 4.09 1.02
N LEU A 14 -6.59 4.68 0.75
CA LEU A 14 -6.10 5.86 1.48
C LEU A 14 -7.01 7.08 1.34
N SER A 15 -7.68 7.24 0.20
CA SER A 15 -8.65 8.33 0.00
C SER A 15 -9.90 8.27 0.89
N THR A 16 -10.13 7.15 1.59
CA THR A 16 -11.20 7.05 2.59
C THR A 16 -10.77 7.48 3.99
N GLU A 17 -9.57 8.05 4.12
CA GLU A 17 -8.95 8.45 5.39
C GLU A 17 -9.00 7.35 6.47
N PRO A 18 -8.56 6.11 6.14
CA PRO A 18 -8.65 5.00 7.08
C PRO A 18 -7.66 5.21 8.24
N VAL A 19 -8.04 4.76 9.44
CA VAL A 19 -7.11 4.65 10.57
C VAL A 19 -6.33 3.33 10.56
N CYS A 20 -6.83 2.34 9.81
CA CYS A 20 -6.22 1.02 9.69
C CYS A 20 -6.39 0.45 8.28
N LEU A 21 -5.34 -0.14 7.73
CA LEU A 21 -5.34 -0.92 6.51
C LEU A 21 -5.00 -2.37 6.83
N LEU A 22 -5.81 -3.31 6.34
CA LEU A 22 -5.51 -4.74 6.38
C LEU A 22 -4.93 -5.14 5.02
N CYS A 23 -3.72 -5.65 5.01
CA CYS A 23 -2.94 -5.92 3.82
C CYS A 23 -2.68 -7.42 3.68
N ASP A 24 -3.54 -8.11 2.93
CA ASP A 24 -3.31 -9.51 2.55
C ASP A 24 -2.46 -9.59 1.28
N GLU A 25 -1.21 -10.04 1.43
CA GLU A 25 -0.21 -10.16 0.37
C GLU A 25 -0.12 -8.91 -0.56
N PRO A 26 0.11 -7.70 0.00
CA PRO A 26 -0.06 -6.41 -0.71
C PRO A 26 0.91 -6.19 -1.86
N THR A 27 1.88 -7.10 -2.04
CA THR A 27 2.93 -7.08 -3.06
C THR A 27 2.95 -8.37 -3.91
N ARG A 28 1.85 -9.14 -3.96
CA ARG A 28 1.78 -10.35 -4.78
C ARG A 28 1.76 -10.02 -6.28
N GLY A 29 2.53 -10.76 -7.06
CA GLY A 29 2.50 -10.65 -8.53
C GLY A 29 3.14 -9.38 -9.09
N ILE A 30 3.95 -8.68 -8.28
CA ILE A 30 4.70 -7.50 -8.69
C ILE A 30 6.22 -7.78 -8.64
N ASP A 31 6.95 -7.15 -9.55
CA ASP A 31 8.40 -7.24 -9.62
C ASP A 31 9.07 -6.59 -8.42
N GLU A 32 10.31 -6.99 -8.12
CA GLU A 32 11.03 -6.60 -6.91
C GLU A 32 11.21 -5.07 -6.78
N GLY A 33 11.41 -4.37 -7.90
CA GLY A 33 11.54 -2.91 -7.89
C GLY A 33 10.25 -2.22 -7.47
N ALA A 34 9.11 -2.68 -8.00
CA ALA A 34 7.80 -2.12 -7.66
C ALA A 34 7.37 -2.40 -6.21
N LYS A 35 7.87 -3.48 -5.56
CA LYS A 35 7.52 -3.79 -4.16
C LYS A 35 7.93 -2.69 -3.19
N GLN A 36 9.12 -2.13 -3.40
CA GLN A 36 9.66 -1.09 -2.55
C GLN A 36 8.76 0.16 -2.55
N GLU A 37 8.15 0.49 -3.68
CA GLU A 37 7.21 1.61 -3.76
C GLU A 37 5.94 1.37 -2.93
N ILE A 38 5.38 0.14 -2.97
CA ILE A 38 4.21 -0.22 -2.16
C ILE A 38 4.56 -0.15 -0.66
N TYR A 39 5.69 -0.72 -0.25
CA TYR A 39 6.13 -0.64 1.14
C TYR A 39 6.41 0.80 1.58
N HIS A 40 6.96 1.64 0.71
CA HIS A 40 7.17 3.05 1.01
C HIS A 40 5.85 3.79 1.26
N LEU A 41 4.81 3.53 0.47
CA LEU A 41 3.47 4.10 0.68
C LEU A 41 2.85 3.64 2.00
N LEU A 42 3.01 2.35 2.35
CA LEU A 42 2.54 1.82 3.63
C LEU A 42 3.30 2.43 4.82
N ASP A 43 4.62 2.59 4.71
CA ASP A 43 5.45 3.25 5.73
C ASP A 43 5.04 4.72 5.93
N GLN A 44 4.77 5.45 4.85
CA GLN A 44 4.25 6.82 4.92
C GLN A 44 2.91 6.88 5.66
N PHE A 45 2.00 5.96 5.36
CA PHE A 45 0.71 5.88 6.04
C PHE A 45 0.86 5.59 7.54
N VAL A 46 1.72 4.65 7.91
CA VAL A 46 1.99 4.32 9.32
C VAL A 46 2.64 5.50 10.06
N ARG A 47 3.59 6.18 9.43
CA ARG A 47 4.22 7.39 9.99
C ARG A 47 3.25 8.55 10.17
N ALA A 48 2.19 8.61 9.37
CA ALA A 48 1.11 9.58 9.51
C ALA A 48 0.11 9.22 10.63
N GLY A 49 0.32 8.12 11.36
CA GLY A 49 -0.50 7.68 12.48
C GLY A 49 -1.51 6.58 12.14
N GLY A 50 -1.52 6.08 10.91
CA GLY A 50 -2.29 4.90 10.52
C GLY A 50 -1.68 3.60 11.03
N ALA A 51 -2.46 2.52 11.01
CA ALA A 51 -1.97 1.16 11.26
C ALA A 51 -2.06 0.32 9.99
N ALA A 52 -0.99 -0.38 9.62
CA ALA A 52 -1.01 -1.38 8.55
C ALA A 52 -0.76 -2.77 9.16
N LEU A 53 -1.65 -3.71 8.89
CA LEU A 53 -1.65 -5.08 9.43
C LEU A 53 -1.49 -6.11 8.31
#